data_AF-A0A7C3W9K9-F1
#
_entry.id   AF-A0A7C3W9K9-F1
#
_cell.length_a   1.000
_cell.length_b   1.000
_cell.length_c   1.000
_cell.angle_alpha   90.00
_cell.angle_beta   90.00
_cell.angle_gamma   90.00
#
_symmetry.space_group_name_H-M   'P 1'
#
loop_
_entity.id
_entity.type
_entity.pdbx_description
1 polymer ?
#
loop_
_entity_poly.entity_id
_entity_poly.type
_entity_poly.pdbx_seq_one_letter_code
_entity_poly.pdbx_strand_id
1 'polypeptide(L)'
;DLAIGLRVSLESAEQVKLSLSSEKKKDEEESDMIDISEMGATDTKKVSKKTLTEGIIRPRLNEIFTMVRIELEKAGIANRVPSGVVITGGGAETVGSVDCAKRMLSLPVRIGKPRGVSGLIDDIITPSFATPVGLILYGASVGAPVPPQGFGKNIKFPSMGFAGKIIDSIKNLLP
;
A
#
# COMPACT_ATOMS: atom_id res chain seq x y z
N ASP A 1 14.34 -15.36 4.05
CA ASP A 1 15.68 -15.44 4.67
C ASP A 1 15.63 -15.66 6.16
N LEU A 2 14.96 -14.82 6.95
CA LEU A 2 14.84 -15.02 8.40
C LEU A 2 14.31 -16.40 8.78
N ALA A 3 13.21 -16.86 8.15
CA ALA A 3 12.65 -18.19 8.41
C ALA A 3 13.67 -19.33 8.16
N ILE A 4 14.43 -19.23 7.06
CA ILE A 4 15.46 -20.21 6.69
C ILE A 4 16.65 -20.12 7.66
N GLY A 5 17.15 -18.91 7.92
CA GLY A 5 18.31 -18.67 8.77
C GLY A 5 18.09 -19.01 10.24
N LEU A 6 16.85 -18.88 10.72
CA LEU A 6 16.47 -19.18 12.11
C LEU A 6 15.77 -20.55 12.26
N ARG A 7 15.45 -21.23 11.15
CA ARG A 7 14.69 -22.49 11.12
C ARG A 7 13.35 -22.37 11.86
N VAL A 8 12.60 -21.32 11.56
CA VAL A 8 11.27 -21.03 12.13
C VAL A 8 10.21 -20.92 11.04
N SER A 9 8.94 -20.91 11.43
CA SER A 9 7.84 -20.65 10.50
C SER A 9 7.94 -19.25 9.87
N LEU A 10 7.26 -19.04 8.74
CA LEU A 10 7.19 -17.71 8.12
C LEU A 10 6.53 -16.68 9.04
N GLU A 11 5.51 -17.10 9.80
CA GLU A 11 4.81 -16.25 10.76
C GLU A 11 5.75 -15.78 11.86
N SER A 12 6.50 -16.72 12.46
CA SER A 12 7.51 -16.41 13.48
C SER A 12 8.61 -15.50 12.95
N ALA A 13 9.09 -15.76 11.73
CA ALA A 13 10.08 -14.90 11.09
C ALA A 13 9.56 -13.47 10.85
N GLU A 14 8.28 -13.31 10.55
CA GLU A 14 7.64 -12.00 10.41
C GLU A 14 7.59 -11.27 11.76
N GLN A 15 7.22 -11.96 12.85
CA GLN A 15 7.24 -11.38 14.20
C GLN A 15 8.64 -10.91 14.59
N VAL A 16 9.69 -11.69 14.29
CA VAL A 16 11.08 -11.28 14.48
C VAL A 16 11.43 -10.05 13.65
N LYS A 17 10.99 -9.97 12.39
CA LYS A 17 11.26 -8.82 11.52
C LYS A 17 10.58 -7.54 12.05
N LEU A 18 9.35 -7.65 12.53
CA LEU A 18 8.58 -6.52 13.07
C LEU A 18 9.15 -6.03 14.40
N SER A 19 9.60 -6.94 15.28
CA SER A 19 10.20 -6.57 16.56
C SER A 19 11.51 -5.78 16.41
N LEU A 20 12.27 -6.03 15.35
CA LEU A 20 13.50 -5.27 15.03
C LEU A 20 13.26 -3.85 14.52
N SER A 21 12.08 -3.59 13.96
CA SER A 21 11.73 -2.29 13.35
C SER A 21 10.95 -1.39 14.32
N SER A 22 10.51 -1.96 15.45
CA SER A 22 9.79 -1.24 16.48
C SER A 22 10.71 -0.20 17.12
N GLU A 23 10.52 1.08 16.79
CA GLU A 23 11.13 2.22 17.49
C GLU A 23 10.54 2.35 18.91
N LYS A 24 10.69 1.32 19.76
CA LYS A 24 10.60 1.57 21.20
C LYS A 24 11.87 2.33 21.55
N LYS A 25 11.65 3.61 21.89
CA LYS A 25 12.62 4.54 22.44
C LYS A 25 13.60 3.80 23.36
N LYS A 26 14.88 4.13 23.20
CA LYS A 26 15.95 3.98 24.18
C LYS A 26 15.43 3.91 25.62
N ASP A 27 15.08 2.72 26.07
CA ASP A 27 15.21 2.34 27.47
C ASP A 27 16.56 1.62 27.52
N GLU A 28 17.47 2.16 28.33
CA GLU A 28 18.92 1.89 28.32
C GLU A 28 19.31 0.46 28.73
N GLU A 29 18.36 -0.47 28.78
CA GLU A 29 18.54 -1.87 29.18
C GLU A 29 17.74 -2.86 28.32
N GLU A 30 17.34 -2.51 27.09
CA GLU A 30 16.78 -3.53 26.19
C GLU A 30 17.87 -4.54 25.80
N SER A 31 17.67 -5.80 26.20
CA SER A 31 18.55 -6.91 25.82
C SER A 31 18.85 -6.86 24.32
N ASP A 32 20.13 -6.84 23.97
CA ASP A 32 20.61 -6.91 22.58
C ASP A 32 20.28 -8.25 21.91
N MET A 33 19.61 -9.15 22.63
CA MET A 33 19.21 -10.49 22.25
C MET A 33 17.70 -10.57 22.11
N ILE A 34 17.25 -11.16 21.01
CA ILE A 34 15.87 -11.57 20.79
C ILE A 34 15.75 -13.02 21.20
N ASP A 35 14.83 -13.31 22.12
CA ASP A 35 14.43 -14.67 22.43
C ASP A 35 13.43 -15.15 21.37
N ILE A 36 13.80 -16.18 20.63
CA ILE A 36 12.98 -16.74 19.54
C ILE A 36 12.37 -18.09 19.94
N SER A 37 12.56 -18.53 21.18
CA SER A 37 11.98 -19.78 21.69
C SER A 37 10.45 -19.69 21.82
N GLU A 38 9.93 -18.53 22.25
CA GLU A 38 8.49 -18.25 22.29
C GLU A 38 7.85 -18.22 20.90
N MET A 39 8.67 -18.04 19.86
CA MET A 39 8.24 -18.00 18.46
C MET A 39 8.43 -19.35 17.75
N GLY A 40 8.63 -20.45 18.49
CA GLY A 40 8.64 -21.80 17.94
C GLY A 40 9.98 -22.26 17.34
N ALA A 41 11.10 -21.63 17.67
CA ALA A 41 12.42 -22.11 17.30
C ALA A 41 12.80 -23.37 18.10
N THR A 42 13.22 -24.44 17.43
CA THR A 42 13.64 -25.70 18.07
C THR A 42 15.08 -25.66 18.59
N ASP A 43 15.99 -24.97 17.88
CA ASP A 43 17.44 -25.14 18.08
C ASP A 43 18.11 -23.94 18.75
N THR A 44 17.66 -22.73 18.45
CA THR A 44 18.34 -21.49 18.85
C THR A 44 17.42 -20.68 19.74
N LYS A 45 17.79 -20.45 21.01
CA LYS A 45 16.90 -19.78 21.96
C LYS A 45 17.03 -18.26 21.92
N LYS A 46 18.24 -17.73 21.73
CA LYS A 46 18.50 -16.27 21.72
C LYS A 46 19.46 -15.89 20.60
N VAL A 47 19.12 -14.84 19.85
CA VAL A 47 19.93 -14.32 18.73
C VAL A 47 20.06 -12.81 18.86
N SER A 48 21.26 -12.26 18.62
CA SER A 48 21.45 -10.82 18.75
C SER A 48 20.72 -10.04 17.65
N LYS A 49 20.18 -8.86 17.98
CA LYS A 49 19.56 -7.92 17.02
C LYS A 49 20.54 -7.59 15.89
N LYS A 50 21.82 -7.42 16.22
CA LYS A 50 22.91 -7.17 15.26
C LYS A 50 23.09 -8.33 14.28
N THR A 51 23.10 -9.56 14.76
CA THR A 51 23.22 -10.76 13.91
C THR A 51 22.06 -10.84 12.92
N LEU A 52 20.83 -10.59 13.37
CA LEU A 52 19.64 -10.60 12.50
C LEU A 52 19.70 -9.47 11.46
N THR A 53 20.05 -8.27 11.89
CA THR A 53 20.06 -7.08 11.04
C THR A 53 21.20 -7.13 10.03
N GLU A 54 22.43 -7.28 10.49
CA GLU A 54 23.63 -7.25 9.64
C GLU A 54 23.84 -8.57 8.88
N GLY A 55 23.48 -9.70 9.47
CA GLY A 55 23.73 -11.03 8.90
C GLY A 55 22.64 -11.54 7.95
N ILE A 56 21.40 -11.06 8.08
CA ILE A 56 20.26 -11.58 7.30
C ILE A 56 19.51 -10.45 6.58
N ILE A 57 19.04 -9.43 7.30
CA ILE A 57 18.18 -8.40 6.73
C ILE A 57 18.92 -7.51 5.73
N ARG A 58 20.08 -6.95 6.11
CA ARG A 58 20.85 -6.05 5.24
C ARG A 58 21.33 -6.71 3.94
N PRO A 59 21.86 -7.96 3.92
CA PRO A 59 22.18 -8.64 2.68
C PRO A 59 21.00 -8.70 1.70
N ARG A 60 19.80 -9.07 2.18
CA ARG A 60 18.60 -9.11 1.34
C ARG A 60 18.16 -7.73 0.86
N LEU A 61 18.20 -6.71 1.72
CA LEU A 61 17.90 -5.33 1.32
C LEU A 61 18.89 -4.83 0.26
N ASN A 62 20.19 -5.11 0.43
CA ASN A 62 21.21 -4.73 -0.55
C ASN A 62 20.96 -5.41 -1.90
N GLU A 63 20.59 -6.69 -1.91
CA GLU A 63 20.22 -7.41 -3.12
C GLU A 63 19.03 -6.77 -3.82
N ILE A 64 17.94 -6.49 -3.08
CA ILE A 64 16.75 -5.83 -3.61
C ILE A 64 17.10 -4.47 -4.24
N PHE A 65 17.83 -3.62 -3.52
CA PHE A 65 18.18 -2.29 -4.04
C PHE A 65 19.24 -2.35 -5.16
N THR A 66 20.06 -3.39 -5.22
CA THR A 66 20.94 -3.64 -6.38
C THR A 66 20.10 -3.98 -7.62
N MET A 67 19.07 -4.81 -7.49
CA MET A 67 18.15 -5.08 -8.60
C MET A 67 17.44 -3.80 -9.07
N VAL A 68 16.99 -2.96 -8.13
CA VAL A 68 16.40 -1.65 -8.45
C VAL A 68 17.40 -0.77 -9.22
N ARG A 69 18.66 -0.70 -8.77
CA ARG A 69 19.71 0.04 -9.47
C ARG A 69 19.89 -0.43 -10.91
N ILE A 70 19.95 -1.74 -11.13
CA ILE A 70 20.09 -2.33 -12.47
C ILE A 70 18.95 -1.87 -13.37
N GLU A 71 17.71 -1.85 -12.88
CA GLU A 71 16.56 -1.37 -13.65
C GLU A 71 16.60 0.15 -13.94
N LEU A 72 17.07 0.96 -12.98
CA LEU A 72 17.27 2.40 -13.20
C LEU A 72 18.36 2.70 -14.24
N GLU A 73 19.42 1.90 -14.25
CA GLU A 73 20.51 1.99 -15.23
C GLU A 73 20.02 1.57 -16.62
N LYS A 74 19.29 0.45 -16.73
CA LYS A 74 18.66 0.01 -17.99
C LYS A 74 17.69 1.05 -18.56
N ALA A 75 16.94 1.74 -17.71
CA ALA A 75 16.02 2.80 -18.11
C ALA A 75 16.74 4.14 -18.45
N GLY A 76 18.05 4.25 -18.21
CA GLY A 76 18.82 5.47 -18.49
C GLY A 76 18.49 6.66 -17.58
N ILE A 77 17.89 6.39 -16.40
CA ILE A 77 17.42 7.44 -15.47
C ILE A 77 18.21 7.50 -14.16
N ALA A 78 19.11 6.55 -13.90
CA ALA A 78 19.88 6.48 -12.64
C ALA A 78 20.54 7.82 -12.24
N ASN A 79 21.07 8.56 -13.22
CA ASN A 79 21.73 9.86 -13.01
C ASN A 79 20.82 11.08 -13.26
N ARG A 80 19.52 10.87 -13.48
CA ARG A 80 18.55 11.92 -13.89
C ARG A 80 17.47 12.20 -12.85
N VAL A 81 17.65 11.71 -11.62
CA VAL A 81 16.66 11.79 -10.52
C VAL A 81 17.20 12.60 -9.34
N PRO A 82 17.42 13.93 -9.48
CA PRO A 82 18.01 14.76 -8.43
C PRO A 82 17.16 14.86 -7.16
N SER A 83 15.85 14.60 -7.27
CA SER A 83 14.92 14.54 -6.14
C SER A 83 15.03 13.28 -5.28
N GLY A 84 15.89 12.33 -5.68
CA GLY A 84 16.13 11.08 -4.99
C GLY A 84 14.98 10.08 -5.10
N VAL A 85 14.94 9.15 -4.15
CA VAL A 85 14.03 8.00 -4.13
C VAL A 85 13.07 8.09 -2.95
N VAL A 86 11.81 7.75 -3.20
CA VAL A 86 10.80 7.58 -2.17
C VAL A 86 10.48 6.10 -2.08
N ILE A 87 10.77 5.49 -0.93
CA ILE A 87 10.38 4.10 -0.64
C ILE A 87 9.07 4.10 0.15
N THR A 88 8.14 3.20 -0.18
CA THR A 88 6.83 3.10 0.46
C THR A 88 6.37 1.64 0.55
N GLY A 89 5.19 1.39 1.10
CA GLY A 89 4.68 0.05 1.41
C GLY A 89 5.25 -0.47 2.73
N GLY A 90 4.68 -1.54 3.29
CA GLY A 90 5.10 -2.06 4.60
C GLY A 90 6.56 -2.52 4.66
N GLY A 91 7.11 -2.97 3.53
CA GLY A 91 8.54 -3.29 3.44
C GLY A 91 9.48 -2.10 3.69
N ALA A 92 9.01 -0.87 3.47
CA ALA A 92 9.80 0.34 3.71
C ALA A 92 10.10 0.58 5.21
N GLU A 93 9.30 0.00 6.11
CA GLU A 93 9.49 0.09 7.56
C GLU A 93 10.51 -0.92 8.09
N THR A 94 11.02 -1.82 7.24
CA THR A 94 12.06 -2.78 7.63
C THR A 94 13.32 -2.06 8.11
N VAL A 95 13.84 -2.46 9.27
CA VAL A 95 15.11 -1.95 9.82
C VAL A 95 16.23 -1.90 8.76
N GLY A 96 16.91 -0.77 8.66
CA GLY A 96 18.02 -0.57 7.71
C GLY A 96 17.62 -0.33 6.26
N SER A 97 16.32 -0.31 5.92
CA SER A 97 15.83 -0.12 4.54
C SER A 97 16.34 1.17 3.90
N VAL A 98 16.21 2.31 4.60
CA VAL A 98 16.68 3.62 4.11
C VAL A 98 18.19 3.64 3.88
N ASP A 99 18.98 3.06 4.80
CA ASP A 99 20.44 3.06 4.71
C ASP A 99 20.93 2.19 3.56
N CYS A 100 20.37 0.98 3.42
CA CYS A 100 20.66 0.08 2.31
C CYS A 100 20.30 0.73 0.98
N ALA A 101 19.14 1.38 0.89
CA ALA A 101 18.71 2.09 -0.31
C ALA A 101 19.68 3.23 -0.69
N LYS A 102 20.03 4.10 0.28
CA LYS A 102 21.00 5.19 0.05
C LYS A 102 22.32 4.66 -0.46
N ARG A 103 22.84 3.60 0.16
CA ARG A 103 24.12 2.99 -0.18
C ARG A 103 24.11 2.38 -1.57
N MET A 104 23.10 1.56 -1.89
CA MET A 104 23.05 0.84 -3.16
C MET A 104 22.72 1.77 -4.33
N LEU A 105 21.80 2.72 -4.13
CA LEU A 105 21.32 3.60 -5.19
C LEU A 105 22.17 4.87 -5.36
N SER A 106 23.00 5.23 -4.37
CA SER A 106 23.78 6.49 -4.38
C SER A 106 22.91 7.74 -4.58
N LEU A 107 21.69 7.71 -4.03
CA LEU A 107 20.70 8.77 -4.13
C LEU A 107 20.17 9.14 -2.73
N PRO A 108 19.66 10.37 -2.52
CA PRO A 108 18.88 10.69 -1.34
C PRO A 108 17.65 9.76 -1.27
N VAL A 109 17.39 9.16 -0.11
CA VAL A 109 16.23 8.27 0.09
C VAL A 109 15.43 8.73 1.31
N ARG A 110 14.10 8.71 1.17
CA ARG A 110 13.15 8.94 2.26
C ARG A 110 12.00 7.94 2.23
N ILE A 111 11.39 7.71 3.38
CA ILE A 111 10.15 6.95 3.48
C ILE A 111 8.97 7.84 3.07
N GLY A 112 8.16 7.36 2.14
CA GLY A 112 6.89 7.95 1.74
C GLY A 112 5.76 7.46 2.63
N LYS A 113 4.90 8.39 3.04
CA LYS A 113 3.64 8.11 3.74
C LYS A 113 2.50 8.74 2.96
N PRO A 114 1.28 8.16 2.99
CA PRO A 114 0.13 8.76 2.34
C PRO A 114 -0.13 10.18 2.88
N ARG A 115 -0.62 11.05 2.00
CA ARG A 115 -0.97 12.46 2.29
C ARG A 115 -2.30 12.80 1.63
N GLY A 116 -2.94 13.89 2.05
CA GLY A 116 -4.19 14.37 1.44
C GLY A 116 -5.46 13.71 2.00
N VAL A 117 -5.37 13.09 3.18
CA VAL A 117 -6.50 12.54 3.93
C VAL A 117 -6.60 13.23 5.29
N SER A 118 -7.81 13.37 5.82
CA SER A 118 -8.12 14.05 7.10
C SER A 118 -9.13 13.23 7.92
N GLY A 119 -9.18 13.46 9.24
CA GLY A 119 -10.09 12.75 10.16
C GLY A 119 -9.32 11.83 11.10
N LEU A 120 -9.89 10.65 11.41
CA LEU A 120 -9.23 9.60 12.18
C LEU A 120 -8.26 8.83 11.28
N ILE A 121 -7.04 9.35 11.14
CA ILE A 121 -6.07 8.89 10.14
C ILE A 121 -4.79 8.30 10.75
N ASP A 122 -4.65 8.28 12.07
CA ASP A 122 -3.41 7.91 12.75
C ASP A 122 -2.94 6.49 12.36
N ASP A 123 -3.87 5.55 12.23
CA ASP A 123 -3.58 4.16 11.87
C ASP A 123 -3.22 3.98 10.38
N ILE A 124 -3.59 4.94 9.53
CA ILE A 124 -3.39 4.86 8.08
C ILE A 124 -2.27 5.76 7.56
N ILE A 125 -1.67 6.64 8.39
CA ILE A 125 -0.46 7.40 8.02
C ILE A 125 0.79 6.53 8.21
N THR A 126 0.77 5.36 7.58
CA THR A 126 1.95 4.49 7.47
C THR A 126 2.24 4.17 6.00
N PRO A 127 3.49 3.88 5.63
CA PRO A 127 3.86 3.52 4.26
C PRO A 127 3.03 2.36 3.70
N SER A 128 2.58 1.44 4.55
CA SER A 128 1.71 0.31 4.22
C SER A 128 0.40 0.71 3.55
N PHE A 129 -0.15 1.89 3.90
CA PHE A 129 -1.41 2.39 3.35
C PHE A 129 -1.26 3.34 2.16
N ALA A 130 -0.04 3.54 1.64
CA ALA A 130 0.19 4.44 0.52
C ALA A 130 -0.63 4.07 -0.73
N THR A 131 -0.71 2.78 -1.07
CA THR A 131 -1.48 2.29 -2.22
C THR A 131 -2.99 2.46 -2.04
N PRO A 132 -3.64 1.91 -0.99
CA PRO A 132 -5.09 2.05 -0.84
C PRO A 132 -5.54 3.50 -0.72
N VAL A 133 -4.81 4.35 0.02
CA VAL A 133 -5.13 5.78 0.11
C VAL A 133 -4.96 6.46 -1.24
N GLY A 134 -3.89 6.16 -1.97
CA GLY A 134 -3.66 6.69 -3.31
C GLY A 134 -4.78 6.33 -4.29
N LEU A 135 -5.29 5.09 -4.24
CA LEU A 135 -6.40 4.64 -5.09
C LEU A 135 -7.72 5.37 -4.75
N ILE A 136 -8.02 5.58 -3.46
CA ILE A 136 -9.22 6.32 -3.04
C ILE A 136 -9.14 7.77 -3.52
N LEU A 137 -8.00 8.44 -3.30
CA LEU A 137 -7.80 9.81 -3.76
C LEU A 137 -7.87 9.92 -5.28
N TYR A 138 -7.30 8.95 -6.00
CA TYR A 138 -7.39 8.88 -7.45
C TYR A 138 -8.86 8.75 -7.90
N GLY A 139 -9.62 7.81 -7.33
CA GLY A 139 -11.04 7.64 -7.62
C GLY A 139 -11.91 8.84 -7.26
N ALA A 140 -11.56 9.59 -6.21
CA ALA A 140 -12.23 10.84 -5.87
C ALA A 140 -11.89 11.98 -6.85
N SER A 141 -10.67 11.99 -7.39
CA SER A 141 -10.22 13.00 -8.36
C SER A 141 -10.71 12.76 -9.79
N VAL A 142 -10.78 11.48 -10.19
CA VAL A 142 -11.38 11.04 -11.44
C VAL A 142 -12.88 10.96 -11.16
N GLY A 143 -13.53 12.12 -11.19
CA GLY A 143 -14.96 12.24 -10.86
C GLY A 143 -15.76 11.09 -11.46
N ALA A 144 -16.66 10.49 -10.66
CA ALA A 144 -17.53 9.43 -11.12
C ALA A 144 -18.12 9.83 -12.49
N PRO A 145 -18.17 8.91 -13.48
CA PRO A 145 -18.85 9.22 -14.73
C PRO A 145 -20.23 9.72 -14.33
N VAL A 146 -20.50 11.00 -14.65
CA VAL A 146 -21.79 11.63 -14.39
C VAL A 146 -22.79 10.64 -14.95
N PRO A 147 -23.65 10.00 -14.13
CA PRO A 147 -24.69 9.14 -14.67
C PRO A 147 -25.41 10.01 -15.69
N PRO A 148 -25.59 9.53 -16.95
CA PRO A 148 -26.07 10.37 -18.03
C PRO A 148 -27.27 11.12 -17.49
N GLN A 149 -27.13 12.44 -17.33
CA GLN A 149 -28.18 13.31 -16.81
C GLN A 149 -29.40 12.92 -17.59
N GLY A 150 -30.33 12.28 -16.86
CA GLY A 150 -31.43 11.57 -17.46
C GLY A 150 -31.99 12.46 -18.55
N PHE A 151 -32.03 11.91 -19.77
CA PHE A 151 -32.76 12.48 -20.87
C PHE A 151 -34.03 13.05 -20.26
N GLY A 152 -34.07 14.39 -20.14
CA GLY A 152 -35.30 15.10 -19.87
C GLY A 152 -36.17 14.71 -21.03
N LYS A 153 -36.94 13.64 -20.82
CA LYS A 153 -37.89 13.10 -21.75
C LYS A 153 -38.92 14.19 -21.86
N ASN A 154 -38.67 15.13 -22.76
CA ASN A 154 -39.70 15.82 -23.50
C ASN A 154 -40.44 14.73 -24.29
N ILE A 155 -41.19 13.88 -23.58
CA ILE A 155 -42.35 13.23 -24.15
C ILE A 155 -43.33 14.37 -24.35
N LYS A 156 -43.20 15.05 -25.50
CA LYS A 156 -44.35 15.71 -26.10
C LYS A 156 -45.33 14.58 -26.40
N PHE A 157 -46.32 14.39 -25.52
CA PHE A 157 -47.48 13.60 -25.85
C PHE A 157 -48.13 14.26 -27.09
N PRO A 158 -48.28 13.54 -28.21
CA PRO A 158 -49.02 14.07 -29.34
C PRO A 158 -50.46 14.30 -28.87
N SER A 159 -50.91 15.53 -29.13
CA SER A 159 -52.24 16.05 -28.87
C SER A 159 -53.34 15.04 -29.28
N MET A 160 -54.09 14.60 -28.27
CA MET A 160 -55.56 14.61 -28.24
C MET A 160 -56.25 14.59 -29.61
N GLY A 161 -56.20 13.44 -30.29
CA GLY A 161 -57.01 13.17 -31.51
C GLY A 161 -57.59 11.75 -31.57
N PHE A 162 -57.07 10.82 -30.74
CA PHE A 162 -57.44 9.40 -30.79
C PHE A 162 -58.32 8.94 -29.60
N ALA A 163 -58.25 9.64 -28.46
CA ALA A 163 -59.04 9.31 -27.26
C ALA A 163 -60.55 9.60 -27.43
N GLY A 164 -60.92 10.59 -28.25
CA GLY A 164 -62.33 10.91 -28.51
C GLY A 164 -63.07 9.81 -29.29
N LYS A 165 -62.42 9.22 -30.30
CA LYS A 165 -63.04 8.17 -31.13
C LYS A 165 -63.26 6.86 -30.38
N ILE A 166 -62.40 6.53 -29.41
CA ILE A 166 -62.52 5.30 -28.62
C ILE A 166 -63.69 5.42 -27.62
N ILE A 167 -63.92 6.60 -27.06
CA ILE A 167 -65.03 6.83 -26.13
C ILE A 167 -66.39 6.80 -26.86
N ASP A 168 -66.47 7.33 -28.09
CA ASP A 168 -67.71 7.31 -28.88
C ASP A 168 -68.05 5.90 -29.41
N SER A 169 -67.05 5.07 -29.73
CA SER A 169 -67.28 3.67 -30.11
C SER A 169 -67.80 2.80 -28.96
N ILE A 170 -67.42 3.09 -27.71
CA ILE A 170 -67.92 2.35 -26.54
C ILE A 170 -69.33 2.80 -26.15
N LYS A 171 -69.69 4.07 -26.36
CA LYS A 171 -71.05 4.58 -26.09
C LYS A 171 -72.13 3.99 -27.01
N ASN A 172 -71.78 3.61 -28.24
CA ASN A 172 -72.73 2.99 -29.18
C ASN A 172 -72.90 1.46 -29.00
N LEU A 173 -72.24 0.86 -28.02
CA LEU A 173 -72.28 -0.58 -27.73
C LEU A 173 -72.93 -0.92 -26.37
N LEU A 174 -73.50 0.08 -25.69
CA LEU A 174 -74.38 -0.11 -24.53
C LEU A 174 -75.81 0.27 -24.94
N PRO A 175 -76.83 -0.48 -24.49
CA PRO A 175 -78.24 -0.25 -24.85
C PRO A 175 -78.79 1.07 -24.32
#